data_AF-M5W4Y4-F1
#
_entry.id   AF-M5W4Y4-F1
#
_cell.length_a   1.000
_cell.length_b   1.000
_cell.length_c   1.000
_cell.angle_alpha   90.00
_cell.angle_beta   90.00
_cell.angle_gamma   90.00
#
_symmetry.space_group_name_H-M   'P 1'
#
loop_
_entity.id
_entity.type
_entity.pdbx_description
1 polymer ?
#
loop_
_entity_poly.entity_id
_entity_poly.type
_entity_poly.pdbx_seq_one_letter_code
_entity_poly.pdbx_strand_id
1 'polypeptide(L)'
;MEFATPKPLKPSSNISDIVSKFAKVCKLRSIGVFTSENQDHHHQHPNNANNISAPFGEDGSDVTGDTERDGVKIHPQPMEVTRTSSMCGDAELSKLFDIVSALKLAYIQLQEAHVPYNPKKIVAADRHFMAELESLCQIKRVYKETQCVKPKSDSSHSAILRKKVELNEKLLEELKFQTEVKNSDIICLQQELRDLDLVNVTLAENVRQISLQRKNARVLNITTFQDAYRAASKSIHDFAKPLISLMKASGWDLDLAAKAVEVEAAYSKRSHKKYAFEAYIARRMFYGMSLKAYNVDGIMRYDDPMDALIENPDSDFARFCGEKYLLVVHPMMESWFFGHLDHRTLVLSGKHPRTSFYQIFARMAMRVWVLHGIAPSIDSEAKIFAVKRGSKFSDAYMESVEEDGKGAAVLDEGQVEFMVMPGFRIGETIVRSRVYVSKPKM
;
A
#
# COMPACT_ATOMS: atom_id res chain seq x y z
N MET A 1 -21.13 -91.90 -32.32
CA MET A 1 -20.46 -90.85 -31.53
C MET A 1 -19.81 -89.89 -32.53
N GLU A 2 -20.51 -88.98 -33.21
CA GLU A 2 -21.67 -88.14 -32.85
C GLU A 2 -21.29 -86.84 -32.10
N PHE A 3 -22.05 -85.78 -32.38
CA PHE A 3 -21.93 -84.36 -31.94
C PHE A 3 -20.79 -83.56 -32.62
N ALA A 4 -21.01 -82.58 -33.51
CA ALA A 4 -21.95 -81.44 -33.62
C ALA A 4 -21.36 -80.11 -33.13
N THR A 5 -21.50 -79.06 -33.96
CA THR A 5 -20.94 -77.71 -33.74
C THR A 5 -21.93 -76.76 -33.05
N PRO A 6 -21.44 -75.71 -32.37
CA PRO A 6 -22.17 -74.46 -32.20
C PRO A 6 -21.58 -73.32 -33.05
N LYS A 7 -22.46 -72.46 -33.58
CA LYS A 7 -22.13 -71.29 -34.42
C LYS A 7 -21.64 -70.09 -33.57
N PRO A 8 -20.84 -69.16 -34.13
CA PRO A 8 -20.58 -67.88 -33.48
C PRO A 8 -21.86 -67.04 -33.39
N LEU A 9 -22.14 -66.49 -32.20
CA LEU A 9 -23.25 -65.58 -31.96
C LEU A 9 -22.97 -64.20 -32.57
N LYS A 10 -23.92 -63.66 -33.34
CA LYS A 10 -23.88 -62.26 -33.81
C LYS A 10 -24.08 -61.31 -32.63
N PRO A 11 -23.31 -60.22 -32.50
CA PRO A 11 -23.63 -59.15 -31.55
C PRO A 11 -24.91 -58.43 -32.00
N SER A 12 -25.84 -58.18 -31.07
CA SER A 12 -27.11 -57.50 -31.32
C SER A 12 -26.93 -55.98 -31.42
N SER A 13 -26.86 -55.47 -32.64
CA SER A 13 -26.51 -54.09 -32.98
C SER A 13 -27.60 -53.03 -32.74
N ASN A 14 -28.38 -53.13 -31.65
CA ASN A 14 -29.52 -52.22 -31.39
C ASN A 14 -29.17 -50.96 -30.60
N ILE A 15 -28.10 -50.95 -29.80
CA ILE A 15 -27.77 -49.80 -28.93
C ILE A 15 -27.35 -48.58 -29.76
N SER A 16 -26.45 -48.75 -30.74
CA SER A 16 -26.01 -47.68 -31.65
C SER A 16 -27.20 -47.08 -32.43
N ASP A 17 -28.18 -47.91 -32.79
CA ASP A 17 -29.33 -47.48 -33.59
C ASP A 17 -30.38 -46.71 -32.75
N ILE A 18 -30.50 -47.03 -31.45
CA ILE A 18 -31.31 -46.27 -30.49
C ILE A 18 -30.66 -44.91 -30.19
N VAL A 19 -29.35 -44.88 -29.93
CA VAL A 19 -28.60 -43.64 -29.69
C VAL A 19 -28.61 -42.73 -30.94
N SER A 20 -28.45 -43.31 -32.13
CA SER A 20 -28.61 -42.62 -33.43
C SER A 20 -29.99 -41.96 -33.58
N LYS A 21 -31.07 -42.67 -33.23
CA LYS A 21 -32.44 -42.14 -33.28
C LYS A 21 -32.68 -41.06 -32.22
N PHE A 22 -32.15 -41.22 -31.02
CA PHE A 22 -32.25 -40.21 -29.96
C PHE A 22 -31.48 -38.93 -30.33
N ALA A 23 -30.26 -39.05 -30.84
CA ALA A 23 -29.46 -37.92 -31.33
C ALA A 23 -30.15 -37.17 -32.50
N LYS A 24 -30.92 -37.86 -33.34
CA LYS A 24 -31.74 -37.22 -34.39
C LYS A 24 -32.95 -36.47 -33.82
N VAL A 25 -33.52 -36.89 -32.70
CA VAL A 25 -34.64 -36.20 -32.03
C VAL A 25 -34.13 -35.02 -31.19
N CYS A 26 -32.95 -35.12 -30.59
CA CYS A 26 -32.29 -34.02 -29.88
C CYS A 26 -31.71 -32.93 -30.78
N LYS A 27 -31.78 -33.07 -32.12
CA LYS A 27 -31.39 -32.03 -33.10
C LYS A 27 -32.38 -30.85 -33.22
N LEU A 28 -33.13 -30.55 -32.16
CA LEU A 28 -33.85 -29.27 -32.03
C LEU A 28 -32.86 -28.17 -31.64
N ARG A 29 -32.32 -27.48 -32.67
CA ARG A 29 -31.47 -26.26 -32.60
C ARG A 29 -30.85 -25.95 -31.24
N SER A 30 -29.81 -26.69 -30.88
CA SER A 30 -28.73 -26.09 -30.10
C SER A 30 -28.05 -25.05 -30.99
N ILE A 31 -28.38 -23.77 -30.81
CA ILE A 31 -27.51 -22.70 -31.29
C ILE A 31 -26.27 -22.76 -30.41
N GLY A 32 -25.22 -23.39 -30.94
CA GLY A 32 -23.96 -23.54 -30.22
C GLY A 32 -23.27 -22.19 -30.11
N VAL A 33 -23.10 -21.70 -28.89
CA VAL A 33 -22.06 -20.72 -28.58
C VAL A 33 -20.76 -21.50 -28.46
N PHE A 34 -20.16 -21.80 -29.61
CA PHE A 34 -18.73 -22.11 -29.68
C PHE A 34 -18.02 -20.83 -30.09
N THR A 35 -17.34 -20.20 -29.14
CA THR A 35 -16.30 -19.21 -29.41
C THR A 35 -15.24 -19.85 -30.30
N SER A 36 -14.92 -19.25 -31.44
CA SER A 36 -13.83 -19.70 -32.29
C SER A 36 -12.50 -19.60 -31.56
N GLU A 37 -11.74 -20.69 -31.50
CA GLU A 37 -10.33 -20.64 -31.15
C GLU A 37 -9.58 -19.81 -32.20
N ASN A 38 -8.87 -18.77 -31.74
CA ASN A 38 -7.66 -18.33 -32.41
C ASN A 38 -6.49 -18.97 -31.66
N GLN A 39 -5.77 -19.87 -32.32
CA GLN A 39 -4.48 -20.34 -31.85
C GLN A 39 -3.41 -19.29 -32.20
N ASP A 40 -2.57 -18.94 -31.23
CA ASP A 40 -1.13 -18.80 -31.49
C ASP A 40 -0.32 -19.00 -30.19
N HIS A 41 0.99 -19.21 -30.33
CA HIS A 41 1.73 -20.16 -29.48
C HIS A 41 2.71 -19.57 -28.41
N HIS A 42 2.92 -20.36 -27.33
CA HIS A 42 4.04 -20.38 -26.37
C HIS A 42 4.20 -19.16 -25.41
N HIS A 43 4.58 -19.29 -24.13
CA HIS A 43 5.61 -20.15 -23.50
C HIS A 43 5.26 -20.72 -22.09
N GLN A 44 6.23 -21.40 -21.45
CA GLN A 44 6.14 -22.39 -20.35
C GLN A 44 6.10 -21.84 -18.89
N HIS A 45 5.32 -22.50 -18.01
CA HIS A 45 5.59 -23.01 -16.61
C HIS A 45 6.40 -22.18 -15.56
N PRO A 46 6.42 -22.51 -14.23
CA PRO A 46 5.50 -23.29 -13.36
C PRO A 46 5.09 -22.64 -11.98
N ASN A 47 3.97 -23.14 -11.42
CA ASN A 47 3.71 -23.53 -10.00
C ASN A 47 3.46 -22.53 -8.82
N ASN A 48 2.43 -22.92 -8.04
CA ASN A 48 2.24 -22.83 -6.57
C ASN A 48 2.06 -21.46 -5.86
N ALA A 49 1.27 -21.33 -4.79
CA ALA A 49 0.24 -22.23 -4.21
C ALA A 49 -0.70 -21.48 -3.23
N ASN A 50 -1.95 -21.96 -3.13
CA ASN A 50 -2.82 -22.02 -1.94
C ASN A 50 -2.82 -20.90 -0.86
N ASN A 51 -4.00 -20.26 -0.78
CA ASN A 51 -4.90 -20.24 0.39
C ASN A 51 -4.82 -19.17 1.51
N ILE A 52 -6.04 -18.84 1.99
CA ILE A 52 -6.44 -18.32 3.32
C ILE A 52 -6.34 -16.79 3.55
N SER A 53 -7.38 -16.10 3.05
CA SER A 53 -8.32 -15.24 3.79
C SER A 53 -7.88 -14.45 5.06
N ALA A 54 -8.01 -13.11 4.95
CA ALA A 54 -8.79 -12.19 5.82
C ALA A 54 -8.41 -12.05 7.34
N PRO A 55 -8.80 -10.98 8.08
CA PRO A 55 -9.81 -9.95 7.74
C PRO A 55 -9.49 -8.45 8.07
N PHE A 56 -10.28 -7.57 7.43
CA PHE A 56 -10.96 -6.32 7.85
C PHE A 56 -10.55 -5.43 9.06
N GLY A 57 -10.87 -4.13 8.92
CA GLY A 57 -10.95 -3.08 9.97
C GLY A 57 -10.18 -1.82 9.58
N GLU A 58 -10.60 -0.94 8.65
CA GLU A 58 -11.80 -0.04 8.61
C GLU A 58 -11.83 1.12 9.63
N ASP A 59 -12.50 2.21 9.19
CA ASP A 59 -12.71 3.55 9.79
C ASP A 59 -11.53 4.55 9.90
N GLY A 60 -11.68 5.84 9.51
CA GLY A 60 -12.83 6.45 8.81
C GLY A 60 -12.80 7.99 8.69
N SER A 61 -13.62 8.50 7.75
CA SER A 61 -14.15 9.89 7.59
C SER A 61 -13.16 11.05 7.23
N ASP A 62 -13.55 12.17 6.59
CA ASP A 62 -14.88 12.67 6.16
C ASP A 62 -14.82 13.77 5.05
N VAL A 63 -16.01 14.11 4.50
CA VAL A 63 -16.43 15.32 3.73
C VAL A 63 -16.07 15.39 2.23
N THR A 64 -16.95 15.77 1.27
CA THR A 64 -18.41 15.57 0.98
C THR A 64 -18.65 15.90 -0.53
N GLY A 65 -19.84 15.64 -1.11
CA GLY A 65 -20.25 16.17 -2.43
C GLY A 65 -21.37 15.40 -3.13
N ASP A 66 -22.63 15.83 -2.93
CA ASP A 66 -23.86 15.08 -3.27
C ASP A 66 -24.09 14.72 -4.74
N THR A 67 -24.69 13.54 -4.98
CA THR A 67 -25.81 13.39 -5.92
C THR A 67 -26.68 12.20 -5.48
N GLU A 68 -27.92 12.45 -5.07
CA GLU A 68 -28.89 11.41 -4.73
C GLU A 68 -29.28 10.56 -5.96
N ARG A 69 -29.31 9.23 -5.80
CA ARG A 69 -30.34 8.41 -6.45
C ARG A 69 -30.65 7.14 -5.66
N ASP A 70 -31.84 7.19 -5.08
CA ASP A 70 -32.55 6.21 -4.28
C ASP A 70 -32.20 4.72 -4.51
N GLY A 71 -31.57 4.11 -3.51
CA GLY A 71 -31.16 2.71 -3.51
C GLY A 71 -32.30 1.77 -3.11
N VAL A 72 -33.20 1.45 -4.04
CA VAL A 72 -34.25 0.44 -3.81
C VAL A 72 -33.59 -0.93 -3.58
N LYS A 73 -33.47 -1.33 -2.31
CA LYS A 73 -33.09 -2.68 -1.91
C LYS A 73 -34.18 -3.67 -2.36
N ILE A 74 -34.01 -4.27 -3.54
CA ILE A 74 -34.85 -5.37 -4.00
C ILE A 74 -34.47 -6.61 -3.20
N HIS A 75 -35.05 -6.74 -2.00
CA HIS A 75 -35.24 -8.06 -1.40
C HIS A 75 -36.12 -8.88 -2.36
N PRO A 76 -35.70 -10.08 -2.78
CA PRO A 76 -36.62 -11.04 -3.37
C PRO A 76 -37.52 -11.56 -2.25
N GLN A 77 -38.56 -10.80 -1.91
CA GLN A 77 -39.67 -11.36 -1.15
C GLN A 77 -40.26 -12.51 -1.98
N PRO A 78 -40.49 -13.70 -1.39
CA PRO A 78 -41.21 -14.75 -2.09
C PRO A 78 -42.61 -14.22 -2.39
N MET A 79 -42.90 -13.94 -3.66
CA MET A 79 -44.27 -13.63 -4.06
C MET A 79 -45.10 -14.88 -3.81
N GLU A 80 -45.97 -14.80 -2.83
CA GLU A 80 -46.82 -15.90 -2.39
C GLU A 80 -47.87 -16.18 -3.47
N VAL A 81 -47.49 -17.01 -4.45
CA VAL A 81 -48.42 -17.47 -5.48
C VAL A 81 -49.44 -18.37 -4.79
N THR A 82 -50.63 -17.81 -4.56
CA THR A 82 -51.79 -18.53 -4.03
C THR A 82 -52.03 -19.78 -4.87
N ARG A 83 -51.64 -20.96 -4.34
CA ARG A 83 -51.91 -22.26 -4.97
C ARG A 83 -53.39 -22.58 -4.85
N THR A 84 -54.21 -22.00 -5.72
CA THR A 84 -55.61 -22.41 -5.87
C THR A 84 -55.67 -23.76 -6.58
N SER A 85 -56.57 -24.64 -6.11
CA SER A 85 -56.82 -26.00 -6.63
C SER A 85 -55.69 -27.03 -6.44
N SER A 86 -55.78 -27.80 -5.34
CA SER A 86 -55.13 -29.11 -5.24
C SER A 86 -55.78 -30.12 -6.20
N MET A 87 -55.05 -30.55 -7.22
CA MET A 87 -55.45 -31.63 -8.14
C MET A 87 -54.26 -32.54 -8.49
N CYS A 88 -54.56 -33.82 -8.71
CA CYS A 88 -53.62 -34.94 -8.88
C CYS A 88 -52.92 -34.96 -10.25
N GLY A 89 -52.32 -33.84 -10.64
CA GLY A 89 -51.56 -33.72 -11.90
C GLY A 89 -50.38 -32.75 -11.84
N ASP A 90 -50.40 -31.77 -10.94
CA ASP A 90 -49.32 -30.77 -10.85
C ASP A 90 -48.03 -31.36 -10.25
N ALA A 91 -48.17 -32.34 -9.35
CA ALA A 91 -47.05 -33.11 -8.79
C ALA A 91 -46.44 -34.08 -9.81
N GLU A 92 -47.26 -34.70 -10.65
CA GLU A 92 -46.87 -35.61 -11.73
C GLU A 92 -46.16 -34.84 -12.85
N LEU A 93 -46.66 -33.64 -13.18
CA LEU A 93 -46.05 -32.74 -14.17
C LEU A 93 -44.71 -32.19 -13.65
N SER A 94 -44.64 -31.83 -12.36
CA SER A 94 -43.38 -31.41 -11.72
C SER A 94 -42.34 -32.53 -11.77
N LYS A 95 -42.68 -33.75 -11.32
CA LYS A 95 -41.81 -34.93 -11.42
C LYS A 95 -41.32 -35.20 -12.84
N LEU A 96 -42.18 -35.00 -13.84
CA LEU A 96 -41.80 -35.14 -15.26
C LEU A 96 -40.76 -34.09 -15.67
N PHE A 97 -40.94 -32.82 -15.27
CA PHE A 97 -39.96 -31.76 -15.53
C PHE A 97 -38.65 -31.97 -14.75
N ASP A 98 -38.71 -32.48 -13.53
CA ASP A 98 -37.55 -32.82 -12.72
C ASP A 98 -36.73 -33.93 -13.41
N ILE A 99 -37.36 -35.03 -13.83
CA ILE A 99 -36.69 -36.12 -14.56
C ILE A 99 -36.14 -35.65 -15.91
N VAL A 100 -36.87 -34.82 -16.67
CA VAL A 100 -36.35 -34.25 -17.93
C VAL A 100 -35.16 -33.33 -17.68
N SER A 101 -35.12 -32.62 -16.54
CA SER A 101 -34.00 -31.76 -16.16
C SER A 101 -32.81 -32.57 -15.67
N ALA A 102 -33.03 -33.63 -14.88
CA ALA A 102 -32.01 -34.59 -14.45
C ALA A 102 -31.40 -35.33 -15.65
N LEU A 103 -32.21 -35.73 -16.63
CA LEU A 103 -31.76 -36.36 -17.87
C LEU A 103 -30.86 -35.42 -18.71
N LYS A 104 -31.23 -34.12 -18.79
CA LYS A 104 -30.39 -33.10 -19.43
C LYS A 104 -29.07 -32.90 -18.69
N LEU A 105 -29.11 -32.85 -17.36
CA LEU A 105 -27.90 -32.72 -16.53
C LEU A 105 -26.98 -33.93 -16.67
N ALA A 106 -27.53 -35.14 -16.65
CA ALA A 106 -26.77 -36.38 -16.87
C ALA A 106 -26.13 -36.43 -18.27
N TYR A 107 -26.81 -35.88 -19.29
CA TYR A 107 -26.24 -35.73 -20.63
C TYR A 107 -25.07 -34.73 -20.67
N ILE A 108 -25.17 -33.60 -19.97
CA ILE A 108 -24.05 -32.64 -19.84
C ILE A 108 -22.87 -33.29 -19.11
N GLN A 109 -23.12 -33.97 -17.99
CA GLN A 109 -22.07 -34.71 -17.25
C GLN A 109 -21.41 -35.79 -18.12
N LEU A 110 -22.16 -36.44 -19.01
CA LEU A 110 -21.62 -37.37 -19.99
C LEU A 110 -20.71 -36.64 -20.99
N GLN A 111 -21.10 -35.47 -21.50
CA GLN A 111 -20.26 -34.66 -22.40
C GLN A 111 -18.98 -34.18 -21.71
N GLU A 112 -19.06 -33.65 -20.49
CA GLU A 112 -17.90 -33.24 -19.67
C GLU A 112 -16.95 -34.42 -19.39
N ALA A 113 -17.48 -35.62 -19.15
CA ALA A 113 -16.67 -36.80 -18.89
C ALA A 113 -15.81 -37.28 -20.09
N HIS A 114 -16.08 -36.78 -21.30
CA HIS A 114 -15.26 -37.05 -22.48
C HIS A 114 -14.07 -36.07 -22.62
N VAL A 115 -14.05 -34.93 -21.92
CA VAL A 115 -13.00 -33.90 -22.07
C VAL A 115 -12.58 -33.32 -20.71
N PRO A 116 -11.42 -33.72 -20.16
CA PRO A 116 -10.53 -34.79 -20.62
C PRO A 116 -11.13 -36.18 -20.38
N TYR A 117 -10.88 -37.11 -21.31
CA TYR A 117 -11.47 -38.45 -21.32
C TYR A 117 -11.27 -39.19 -19.99
N ASN A 118 -12.37 -39.46 -19.28
CA ASN A 118 -12.36 -40.14 -18.00
C ASN A 118 -13.36 -41.31 -18.00
N PRO A 119 -12.91 -42.56 -18.23
CA PRO A 119 -13.80 -43.70 -18.40
C PRO A 119 -14.64 -44.01 -17.16
N LYS A 120 -14.14 -43.69 -15.94
CA LYS A 120 -14.91 -43.86 -14.70
C LYS A 120 -16.06 -42.85 -14.62
N LYS A 121 -15.84 -41.59 -14.99
CA LYS A 121 -16.91 -40.57 -15.08
C LYS A 121 -17.91 -40.89 -16.19
N ILE A 122 -17.45 -41.35 -17.36
CA ILE A 122 -18.33 -41.74 -18.48
C ILE A 122 -19.29 -42.85 -18.03
N VAL A 123 -18.77 -43.93 -17.42
CA VAL A 123 -19.59 -45.05 -16.91
C VAL A 123 -20.52 -44.62 -15.75
N ALA A 124 -20.17 -43.60 -14.97
CA ALA A 124 -21.05 -43.05 -13.94
C ALA A 124 -22.19 -42.21 -14.55
N ALA A 125 -21.88 -41.31 -15.47
CA ALA A 125 -22.84 -40.45 -16.16
C ALA A 125 -23.80 -41.25 -17.05
N ASP A 126 -23.31 -42.26 -17.78
CA ASP A 126 -24.12 -43.18 -18.58
C ASP A 126 -25.14 -43.95 -17.70
N ARG A 127 -24.68 -44.49 -16.57
CA ARG A 127 -25.58 -45.15 -15.60
C ARG A 127 -26.65 -44.20 -15.07
N HIS A 128 -26.29 -42.95 -14.77
CA HIS A 128 -27.25 -41.94 -14.31
C HIS A 128 -28.25 -41.57 -15.41
N PHE A 129 -27.79 -41.38 -16.65
CA PHE A 129 -28.65 -41.09 -17.80
C PHE A 129 -29.65 -42.22 -18.06
N MET A 130 -29.19 -43.48 -17.98
CA MET A 130 -30.05 -44.66 -18.14
C MET A 130 -31.10 -44.78 -17.03
N ALA A 131 -30.75 -44.47 -15.77
CA ALA A 131 -31.69 -44.47 -14.65
C ALA A 131 -32.80 -43.40 -14.83
N GLU A 132 -32.45 -42.18 -15.23
CA GLU A 132 -33.43 -41.13 -15.52
C GLU A 132 -34.32 -41.46 -16.74
N LEU A 133 -33.75 -42.11 -17.75
CA LEU A 133 -34.51 -42.59 -18.90
C LEU A 133 -35.51 -43.70 -18.52
N GLU A 134 -35.15 -44.57 -17.58
CA GLU A 134 -36.05 -45.58 -17.02
C GLU A 134 -37.18 -44.94 -16.19
N SER A 135 -36.87 -43.95 -15.34
CA SER A 135 -37.84 -43.13 -14.61
C SER A 135 -38.83 -42.44 -15.55
N LEU A 136 -38.35 -41.85 -16.65
CA LEU A 136 -39.20 -41.25 -17.69
C LEU A 136 -40.11 -42.30 -18.36
N CYS A 137 -39.59 -43.49 -18.64
CA CYS A 137 -40.35 -44.63 -19.15
C CYS A 137 -41.37 -45.17 -18.14
N GLN A 138 -41.14 -45.03 -16.83
CA GLN A 138 -42.10 -45.39 -15.79
C GLN A 138 -43.26 -44.38 -15.74
N ILE A 139 -42.98 -43.07 -15.71
CA ILE A 139 -44.03 -42.03 -15.78
C ILE A 139 -44.86 -42.19 -17.06
N LYS A 140 -44.22 -42.45 -18.20
CA LYS A 140 -44.91 -42.69 -19.48
C LYS A 140 -45.87 -43.90 -19.45
N ARG A 141 -45.56 -44.95 -18.68
CA ARG A 141 -46.44 -46.11 -18.47
C ARG A 141 -47.64 -45.74 -17.61
N VAL A 142 -47.39 -45.17 -16.43
CA VAL A 142 -48.43 -44.70 -15.49
C VAL A 142 -49.39 -43.68 -16.15
N TYR A 143 -48.87 -42.77 -16.97
CA TYR A 143 -49.69 -41.82 -17.72
C TYR A 143 -50.56 -42.50 -18.79
N LYS A 144 -50.03 -43.50 -19.52
CA LYS A 144 -50.83 -44.26 -20.49
C LYS A 144 -51.94 -45.06 -19.82
N GLU A 145 -51.66 -45.65 -18.66
CA GLU A 145 -52.63 -46.43 -17.88
C GLU A 145 -53.74 -45.55 -17.31
N THR A 146 -53.42 -44.35 -16.81
CA THR A 146 -54.43 -43.38 -16.34
C THR A 146 -55.22 -42.73 -17.48
N GLN A 147 -54.61 -42.51 -18.65
CA GLN A 147 -55.26 -41.91 -19.82
C GLN A 147 -56.32 -42.82 -20.49
N CYS A 148 -56.44 -44.09 -20.09
CA CYS A 148 -57.58 -44.93 -20.46
C CYS A 148 -58.92 -44.43 -19.89
N VAL A 149 -58.91 -43.55 -18.88
CA VAL A 149 -60.10 -42.79 -18.45
C VAL A 149 -60.00 -41.38 -19.03
N LYS A 150 -60.77 -41.08 -20.08
CA LYS A 150 -60.75 -39.78 -20.78
C LYS A 150 -60.96 -38.58 -19.82
N PRO A 151 -59.97 -37.71 -19.59
CA PRO A 151 -60.24 -36.38 -19.07
C PRO A 151 -60.72 -35.49 -20.23
N LYS A 152 -61.78 -34.71 -20.01
CA LYS A 152 -62.13 -33.63 -20.94
C LYS A 152 -61.04 -32.56 -20.83
N SER A 153 -60.37 -32.26 -21.93
CA SER A 153 -59.30 -31.26 -21.97
C SER A 153 -59.87 -29.85 -21.74
N ASP A 154 -59.55 -29.26 -20.59
CA ASP A 154 -59.99 -27.89 -20.26
C ASP A 154 -59.16 -26.86 -21.04
N SER A 155 -59.74 -26.38 -22.14
CA SER A 155 -59.16 -25.36 -23.03
C SER A 155 -58.65 -24.11 -22.29
N SER A 156 -59.34 -23.73 -21.21
CA SER A 156 -58.99 -22.58 -20.36
C SER A 156 -57.59 -22.70 -19.72
N HIS A 157 -57.22 -23.90 -19.26
CA HIS A 157 -55.91 -24.12 -18.61
C HIS A 157 -54.75 -23.95 -19.59
N SER A 158 -54.93 -24.39 -20.84
CA SER A 158 -53.95 -24.21 -21.93
C SER A 158 -53.71 -22.73 -22.26
N ALA A 159 -54.77 -21.89 -22.20
CA ALA A 159 -54.65 -20.46 -22.44
C ALA A 159 -53.90 -19.72 -21.32
N ILE A 160 -54.09 -20.12 -20.05
CA ILE A 160 -53.36 -19.57 -18.90
C ILE A 160 -51.88 -19.92 -18.98
N LEU A 161 -51.56 -21.20 -19.26
CA LEU A 161 -50.18 -21.67 -19.37
C LEU A 161 -49.43 -20.93 -20.49
N ARG A 162 -50.08 -20.73 -21.64
CA ARG A 162 -49.50 -19.98 -22.78
C ARG A 162 -49.13 -18.54 -22.41
N LYS A 163 -50.04 -17.81 -21.75
CA LYS A 163 -49.75 -16.44 -21.27
C LYS A 163 -48.59 -16.40 -20.27
N LYS A 164 -48.46 -17.42 -19.42
CA LYS A 164 -47.32 -17.52 -18.48
C LYS A 164 -45.99 -17.78 -19.21
N VAL A 165 -46.00 -18.58 -20.28
CA VAL A 165 -44.83 -18.77 -21.16
C VAL A 165 -44.46 -17.46 -21.87
N GLU A 166 -45.41 -16.77 -22.50
CA GLU A 166 -45.17 -15.48 -23.19
C GLU A 166 -44.58 -14.40 -22.25
N LEU A 167 -45.00 -14.36 -20.98
CA LEU A 167 -44.43 -13.46 -19.97
C LEU A 167 -43.00 -13.86 -19.57
N ASN A 168 -42.76 -15.16 -19.38
CA ASN A 168 -41.42 -15.66 -19.04
C ASN A 168 -40.43 -15.48 -20.19
N GLU A 169 -40.88 -15.61 -21.45
CA GLU A 169 -40.06 -15.32 -22.65
C GLU A 169 -39.65 -13.85 -22.72
N LYS A 170 -40.59 -12.92 -22.48
CA LYS A 170 -40.27 -11.47 -22.43
C LYS A 170 -39.27 -11.14 -21.31
N LEU A 171 -39.45 -11.71 -20.13
CA LEU A 171 -38.51 -11.55 -19.01
C LEU A 171 -37.11 -12.12 -19.35
N LEU A 172 -37.06 -13.23 -20.09
CA LEU A 172 -35.81 -13.83 -20.53
C LEU A 172 -35.06 -12.93 -21.54
N GLU A 173 -35.76 -12.31 -22.49
CA GLU A 173 -35.13 -11.37 -23.43
C GLU A 173 -34.64 -10.08 -22.74
N GLU A 174 -35.38 -9.56 -21.77
CA GLU A 174 -34.92 -8.42 -20.95
C GLU A 174 -33.64 -8.76 -20.17
N LEU A 175 -33.60 -9.92 -19.50
CA LEU A 175 -32.43 -10.38 -18.74
C LEU A 175 -31.22 -10.65 -19.64
N LYS A 176 -31.44 -11.16 -20.87
CA LYS A 176 -30.36 -11.30 -21.87
C LYS A 176 -29.80 -9.94 -22.28
N PHE A 177 -30.66 -8.98 -22.62
CA PHE A 177 -30.23 -7.62 -22.99
C PHE A 177 -29.44 -6.96 -21.86
N GLN A 178 -29.94 -7.05 -20.62
CA GLN A 178 -29.23 -6.54 -19.44
C GLN A 178 -27.87 -7.22 -19.23
N THR A 179 -27.78 -8.53 -19.50
CA THR A 179 -26.52 -9.29 -19.43
C THR A 179 -25.54 -8.84 -20.52
N GLU A 180 -26.00 -8.57 -21.74
CA GLU A 180 -25.17 -8.11 -22.86
C GLU A 180 -24.62 -6.68 -22.63
N VAL A 181 -25.46 -5.78 -22.09
CA VAL A 181 -25.01 -4.45 -21.63
C VAL A 181 -23.96 -4.59 -20.53
N LYS A 182 -24.19 -5.42 -19.51
CA LYS A 182 -23.23 -5.62 -18.41
C LYS A 182 -21.93 -6.28 -18.84
N ASN A 183 -21.97 -7.20 -19.81
CA ASN A 183 -20.76 -7.77 -20.40
C ASN A 183 -19.95 -6.70 -21.16
N SER A 184 -20.62 -5.75 -21.82
CA SER A 184 -19.97 -4.61 -22.48
C SER A 184 -19.31 -3.66 -21.47
N ASP A 185 -19.99 -3.34 -20.37
CA ASP A 185 -19.43 -2.56 -19.25
C ASP A 185 -18.16 -3.23 -18.69
N ILE A 186 -18.20 -4.56 -18.46
CA ILE A 186 -17.08 -5.34 -17.94
C ILE A 186 -15.87 -5.28 -18.88
N ILE A 187 -16.07 -5.42 -20.20
CA ILE A 187 -14.99 -5.34 -21.20
C ILE A 187 -14.34 -3.94 -21.19
N CYS A 188 -15.15 -2.89 -21.05
CA CYS A 188 -14.67 -1.51 -20.96
C CYS A 188 -13.80 -1.28 -19.70
N LEU A 189 -14.31 -1.66 -18.52
CA LEU A 189 -13.58 -1.53 -17.25
C LEU A 189 -12.29 -2.38 -17.23
N GLN A 190 -12.31 -3.56 -17.85
CA GLN A 190 -11.10 -4.38 -18.02
C GLN A 190 -10.05 -3.74 -18.94
N GLN A 191 -10.46 -2.91 -19.90
CA GLN A 191 -9.52 -2.16 -20.74
C GLN A 191 -8.94 -0.97 -19.95
N GLU A 192 -9.78 -0.19 -19.26
CA GLU A 192 -9.33 0.92 -18.43
C GLU A 192 -8.34 0.48 -17.35
N LEU A 193 -8.57 -0.68 -16.72
CA LEU A 193 -7.64 -1.27 -15.76
C LEU A 193 -6.27 -1.61 -16.41
N ARG A 194 -6.26 -2.20 -17.61
CA ARG A 194 -5.01 -2.50 -18.34
C ARG A 194 -4.24 -1.24 -18.71
N ASP A 195 -4.95 -0.19 -19.13
CA ASP A 195 -4.35 1.09 -19.50
C ASP A 195 -3.74 1.79 -18.27
N LEU A 196 -4.44 1.74 -17.12
CA LEU A 196 -3.94 2.25 -15.85
C LEU A 196 -2.73 1.46 -15.32
N ASP A 197 -2.74 0.13 -15.45
CA ASP A 197 -1.58 -0.72 -15.10
C ASP A 197 -0.35 -0.39 -15.97
N LEU A 198 -0.54 -0.14 -17.27
CA LEU A 198 0.55 0.29 -18.16
C LEU A 198 1.14 1.66 -17.75
N VAL A 199 0.28 2.60 -17.34
CA VAL A 199 0.71 3.89 -16.77
C VAL A 199 1.47 3.69 -15.46
N ASN A 200 0.98 2.83 -14.57
CA ASN A 200 1.63 2.50 -13.29
C ASN A 200 3.03 1.89 -13.48
N VAL A 201 3.18 0.94 -14.41
CA VAL A 201 4.48 0.35 -14.76
C VAL A 201 5.45 1.42 -15.29
N THR A 202 4.96 2.29 -16.18
CA THR A 202 5.76 3.40 -16.74
C THR A 202 6.20 4.39 -15.65
N LEU A 203 5.30 4.75 -14.73
CA LEU A 203 5.58 5.65 -13.62
C LEU A 203 6.58 5.04 -12.63
N ALA A 204 6.43 3.75 -12.31
CA ALA A 204 7.35 3.02 -11.43
C ALA A 204 8.78 2.99 -12.00
N GLU A 205 8.94 2.77 -13.31
CA GLU A 205 10.25 2.81 -13.97
C GLU A 205 10.86 4.22 -13.99
N ASN A 206 10.05 5.26 -14.24
CA ASN A 206 10.50 6.65 -14.14
C ASN A 206 11.00 6.99 -12.72
N VAL A 207 10.28 6.57 -11.67
CA VAL A 207 10.72 6.72 -10.27
C VAL A 207 12.02 5.95 -10.00
N ARG A 208 12.15 4.73 -10.52
CA ARG A 208 13.38 3.93 -10.43
C ARG A 208 14.57 4.63 -11.09
N GLN A 209 14.37 5.21 -12.28
CA GLN A 209 15.40 5.94 -13.03
C GLN A 209 15.83 7.22 -12.31
N ILE A 210 14.88 8.02 -11.79
CA ILE A 210 15.19 9.21 -10.99
C ILE A 210 15.97 8.83 -9.72
N SER A 211 15.58 7.74 -9.06
CA SER A 211 16.30 7.21 -7.88
C SER A 211 17.73 6.77 -8.22
N LEU A 212 17.92 6.11 -9.37
CA LEU A 212 19.25 5.70 -9.85
C LEU A 212 20.13 6.89 -10.22
N GLN A 213 19.58 7.92 -10.89
CA GLN A 213 20.29 9.17 -11.18
C GLN A 213 20.71 9.89 -9.88
N ARG A 214 19.83 9.95 -8.87
CA ARG A 214 20.15 10.52 -7.55
C ARG A 214 21.25 9.75 -6.82
N LYS A 215 21.29 8.41 -6.94
CA LYS A 215 22.36 7.56 -6.37
C LYS A 215 23.70 7.76 -7.08
N ASN A 216 23.70 7.74 -8.41
CA ASN A 216 24.93 7.83 -9.21
C ASN A 216 25.59 9.23 -9.16
N ALA A 217 24.86 10.27 -8.77
CA ALA A 217 25.39 11.63 -8.63
C ALA A 217 26.07 11.94 -7.28
N ARG A 218 25.98 11.05 -6.27
CA ARG A 218 26.44 11.31 -4.90
C ARG A 218 27.77 10.63 -4.57
N VAL A 219 28.83 11.03 -5.29
CA VAL A 219 30.19 10.78 -4.80
C VAL A 219 30.42 11.65 -3.57
N LEU A 220 30.33 11.05 -2.37
CA LEU A 220 30.66 11.73 -1.12
C LEU A 220 32.12 12.15 -1.16
N ASN A 221 32.35 13.45 -1.01
CA ASN A 221 33.66 14.08 -1.11
C ASN A 221 33.76 15.29 -0.17
N ILE A 222 34.94 15.89 -0.08
CA ILE A 222 35.17 16.98 0.86
C ILE A 222 34.28 18.22 0.62
N THR A 223 33.86 18.49 -0.63
CA THR A 223 32.95 19.62 -0.92
C THR A 223 31.54 19.33 -0.44
N THR A 224 31.00 18.13 -0.67
CA THR A 224 29.68 17.73 -0.12
C THR A 224 29.67 17.73 1.41
N PHE A 225 30.79 17.39 2.07
CA PHE A 225 30.92 17.53 3.52
C PHE A 225 30.91 19.00 3.96
N GLN A 226 31.64 19.89 3.27
CA GLN A 226 31.60 21.32 3.58
C GLN A 226 30.20 21.92 3.37
N ASP A 227 29.48 21.50 2.34
CA ASP A 227 28.09 21.92 2.11
C ASP A 227 27.16 21.41 3.21
N ALA A 228 27.31 20.16 3.64
CA ALA A 228 26.60 19.60 4.79
C ALA A 228 26.94 20.35 6.10
N TYR A 229 28.20 20.78 6.27
CA TYR A 229 28.64 21.54 7.44
C TYR A 229 28.00 22.94 7.49
N ARG A 230 28.00 23.66 6.35
CA ARG A 230 27.31 24.94 6.22
C ARG A 230 25.80 24.79 6.42
N ALA A 231 25.19 23.72 5.88
CA ALA A 231 23.77 23.43 6.06
C ALA A 231 23.40 23.10 7.53
N ALA A 232 24.23 22.32 8.23
CA ALA A 232 24.05 22.03 9.65
C ALA A 232 24.18 23.30 10.51
N SER A 233 25.24 24.09 10.31
CA SER A 233 25.44 25.36 11.02
C SER A 233 24.29 26.34 10.77
N LYS A 234 23.81 26.46 9.52
CA LYS A 234 22.63 27.25 9.19
C LYS A 234 21.36 26.73 9.89
N SER A 235 21.15 25.42 9.93
CA SER A 235 19.97 24.84 10.57
C SER A 235 19.95 25.02 12.10
N ILE A 236 21.12 25.03 12.74
CA ILE A 236 21.27 25.38 14.16
C ILE A 236 20.89 26.85 14.40
N HIS A 237 21.39 27.76 13.55
CA HIS A 237 21.00 29.18 13.59
C HIS A 237 19.50 29.39 13.33
N ASP A 238 18.91 28.65 12.38
CA ASP A 238 17.50 28.74 12.06
C ASP A 238 16.60 28.15 13.17
N PHE A 239 17.03 27.11 13.90
CA PHE A 239 16.33 26.60 15.09
C PHE A 239 16.54 27.48 16.34
N ALA A 240 17.66 28.20 16.45
CA ALA A 240 17.86 29.17 17.53
C ALA A 240 16.81 30.30 17.50
N LYS A 241 16.30 30.68 16.32
CA LYS A 241 15.28 31.74 16.17
C LYS A 241 13.97 31.45 16.92
N PRO A 242 13.23 30.34 16.65
CA PRO A 242 12.01 30.02 17.40
C PRO A 242 12.31 29.73 18.87
N LEU A 243 13.46 29.13 19.21
CA LEU A 243 13.86 28.91 20.60
C LEU A 243 13.96 30.24 21.38
N ILE A 244 14.72 31.21 20.86
CA ILE A 244 14.84 32.55 21.44
C ILE A 244 13.50 33.29 21.45
N SER A 245 12.65 33.08 20.43
CA SER A 245 11.31 33.67 20.38
C SER A 245 10.40 33.15 21.49
N LEU A 246 10.43 31.84 21.76
CA LEU A 246 9.68 31.24 22.87
C LEU A 246 10.22 31.72 24.22
N MET A 247 11.55 31.77 24.41
CA MET A 247 12.15 32.34 25.63
C MET A 247 11.66 33.77 25.91
N LYS A 248 11.58 34.63 24.88
CA LYS A 248 11.03 35.98 25.02
C LYS A 248 9.53 35.97 25.38
N ALA A 249 8.73 35.14 24.71
CA ALA A 249 7.29 35.04 24.96
C ALA A 249 7.00 34.55 26.39
N SER A 250 7.84 33.65 26.90
CA SER A 250 7.81 33.14 28.28
C SER A 250 8.46 34.08 29.31
N GLY A 251 8.81 35.32 28.94
CA GLY A 251 9.32 36.33 29.86
C GLY A 251 10.77 36.13 30.35
N TRP A 252 11.58 35.32 29.66
CA TRP A 252 12.98 35.10 30.06
C TRP A 252 13.86 36.32 29.76
N ASP A 253 14.70 36.70 30.73
CA ASP A 253 15.81 37.61 30.48
C ASP A 253 16.89 36.91 29.64
N LEU A 254 17.00 37.29 28.36
CA LEU A 254 17.99 36.75 27.43
C LEU A 254 19.43 37.15 27.78
N ASP A 255 19.64 38.28 28.46
CA ASP A 255 20.97 38.71 28.87
C ASP A 255 21.47 37.89 30.07
N LEU A 256 20.57 37.48 30.97
CA LEU A 256 20.86 36.48 32.02
C LEU A 256 20.98 35.06 31.44
N ALA A 257 20.10 34.66 30.52
CA ALA A 257 20.15 33.33 29.91
C ALA A 257 21.45 33.12 29.10
N ALA A 258 21.91 34.11 28.34
CA ALA A 258 23.18 34.03 27.62
C ALA A 258 24.39 33.92 28.57
N LYS A 259 24.36 34.60 29.72
CA LYS A 259 25.36 34.42 30.80
C LYS A 259 25.25 33.04 31.45
N ALA A 260 24.06 32.48 31.62
CA ALA A 260 23.90 31.14 32.19
C ALA A 260 24.47 30.04 31.27
N VAL A 261 24.50 30.26 29.95
CA VAL A 261 25.16 29.36 28.98
C VAL A 261 26.67 29.59 28.95
N GLU A 262 27.13 30.84 28.80
CA GLU A 262 28.55 31.20 28.73
C GLU A 262 28.86 32.28 29.78
N VAL A 263 29.17 31.82 31.00
CA VAL A 263 29.29 32.64 32.23
C VAL A 263 30.33 33.76 32.11
N GLU A 264 31.43 33.48 31.43
CA GLU A 264 32.61 34.35 31.39
C GLU A 264 32.77 35.08 30.05
N ALA A 265 31.81 34.95 29.12
CA ALA A 265 31.93 35.46 27.76
C ALA A 265 31.83 36.99 27.66
N ALA A 266 32.86 37.63 27.12
CA ALA A 266 32.88 39.05 26.81
C ALA A 266 32.30 39.34 25.40
N TYR A 267 31.03 39.76 25.32
CA TYR A 267 30.35 40.06 24.05
C TYR A 267 30.64 41.46 23.50
N SER A 268 31.19 41.55 22.30
CA SER A 268 31.48 42.80 21.57
C SER A 268 30.25 43.67 21.27
N LYS A 269 29.09 43.05 21.00
CA LYS A 269 27.81 43.71 20.73
C LYS A 269 26.69 42.98 21.49
N ARG A 270 25.66 43.67 21.99
CA ARG A 270 24.51 43.01 22.70
C ARG A 270 23.84 41.92 21.83
N SER A 271 23.77 42.16 20.52
CA SER A 271 23.22 41.20 19.54
C SER A 271 24.04 39.90 19.39
N HIS A 272 25.30 39.86 19.83
CA HIS A 272 26.15 38.67 19.72
C HIS A 272 25.78 37.58 20.74
N LYS A 273 24.96 37.89 21.75
CA LYS A 273 24.42 36.90 22.69
C LYS A 273 23.60 35.79 22.01
N LYS A 274 23.11 36.02 20.78
CA LYS A 274 22.51 34.97 19.93
C LYS A 274 23.45 33.75 19.74
N TYR A 275 24.76 33.99 19.62
CA TYR A 275 25.75 32.95 19.39
C TYR A 275 25.92 32.02 20.60
N ALA A 276 25.58 32.47 21.81
CA ALA A 276 25.57 31.61 22.99
C ALA A 276 24.45 30.55 22.90
N PHE A 277 23.28 30.93 22.40
CA PHE A 277 22.18 29.97 22.17
C PHE A 277 22.51 29.01 21.02
N GLU A 278 23.14 29.49 19.95
CA GLU A 278 23.66 28.63 18.87
C GLU A 278 24.72 27.64 19.40
N ALA A 279 25.67 28.11 20.23
CA ALA A 279 26.68 27.29 20.89
C ALA A 279 26.08 26.24 21.84
N TYR A 280 25.05 26.60 22.61
CA TYR A 280 24.29 25.68 23.45
C TYR A 280 23.65 24.56 22.62
N ILE A 281 22.92 24.93 21.56
CA ILE A 281 22.25 23.98 20.67
C ILE A 281 23.29 23.05 20.03
N ALA A 282 24.36 23.59 19.44
CA ALA A 282 25.43 22.81 18.83
C ALA A 282 26.05 21.84 19.85
N ARG A 283 26.40 22.32 21.07
CA ARG A 283 26.98 21.48 22.13
C ARG A 283 26.06 20.32 22.50
N ARG A 284 24.74 20.53 22.61
CA ARG A 284 23.75 19.48 22.88
C ARG A 284 23.58 18.51 21.71
N MET A 285 23.55 19.02 20.47
CA MET A 285 23.44 18.20 19.26
C MET A 285 24.66 17.27 19.08
N PHE A 286 25.89 17.77 19.25
CA PHE A 286 27.11 16.98 19.11
C PHE A 286 27.51 16.18 20.37
N TYR A 287 26.87 16.42 21.53
CA TYR A 287 27.18 15.70 22.77
C TYR A 287 27.03 14.18 22.65
N GLY A 288 28.04 13.43 23.07
CA GLY A 288 27.99 11.95 23.12
C GLY A 288 27.93 11.24 21.76
N MET A 289 28.10 11.96 20.63
CA MET A 289 28.16 11.32 19.32
C MET A 289 29.53 10.69 19.06
N SER A 290 29.55 9.39 18.77
CA SER A 290 30.72 8.70 18.21
C SER A 290 30.60 8.68 16.68
N LEU A 291 31.58 9.24 15.96
CA LEU A 291 31.63 9.16 14.49
C LEU A 291 31.56 7.69 14.04
N LYS A 292 30.48 7.36 13.34
CA LYS A 292 30.16 6.02 12.82
C LYS A 292 29.53 6.20 11.45
N ALA A 293 29.98 5.42 10.47
CA ALA A 293 29.33 5.41 9.17
C ALA A 293 27.93 4.80 9.30
N TYR A 294 26.92 5.53 8.85
CA TYR A 294 25.55 5.06 8.71
C TYR A 294 24.97 5.57 7.39
N ASN A 295 23.95 4.88 6.88
CA ASN A 295 23.37 5.18 5.58
C ASN A 295 22.63 6.53 5.61
N VAL A 296 23.32 7.59 5.15
CA VAL A 296 22.76 8.94 5.04
C VAL A 296 21.80 9.09 3.86
N ASP A 297 21.96 8.32 2.78
CA ASP A 297 21.09 8.38 1.59
C ASP A 297 19.63 8.01 1.91
N GLY A 298 19.43 7.09 2.87
CA GLY A 298 18.12 6.75 3.39
C GLY A 298 17.38 7.95 3.99
N ILE A 299 18.08 8.92 4.59
CA ILE A 299 17.48 10.13 5.17
C ILE A 299 17.50 11.30 4.17
N MET A 300 18.56 11.44 3.38
CA MET A 300 18.71 12.50 2.35
C MET A 300 17.80 12.31 1.12
N ARG A 301 16.81 11.42 1.17
CA ARG A 301 15.77 11.25 0.15
C ARG A 301 14.48 12.03 0.46
N TYR A 302 14.29 12.43 1.72
CA TYR A 302 13.13 13.20 2.17
C TYR A 302 13.42 14.70 2.16
N ASP A 303 12.44 15.50 1.78
CA ASP A 303 12.51 16.95 1.86
C ASP A 303 12.04 17.46 3.24
N ASP A 304 11.00 16.84 3.84
CA ASP A 304 10.66 17.00 5.25
C ASP A 304 11.13 15.77 6.06
N PRO A 305 11.99 15.94 7.10
CA PRO A 305 12.38 14.84 7.97
C PRO A 305 11.22 14.23 8.76
N MET A 306 10.06 14.90 8.90
CA MET A 306 8.88 14.28 9.50
C MET A 306 8.40 13.06 8.72
N ASP A 307 8.52 13.07 7.39
CA ASP A 307 8.14 11.93 6.55
C ASP A 307 9.02 10.72 6.85
N ALA A 308 10.33 10.94 7.04
CA ALA A 308 11.27 9.91 7.47
C ALA A 308 10.93 9.31 8.85
N LEU A 309 10.49 10.17 9.78
CA LEU A 309 10.06 9.77 11.13
C LEU A 309 8.70 9.07 11.16
N ILE A 310 7.85 9.29 10.15
CA ILE A 310 6.55 8.64 9.99
C ILE A 310 6.71 7.28 9.29
N GLU A 311 7.54 7.19 8.24
CA GLU A 311 7.79 5.95 7.50
C GLU A 311 8.57 4.94 8.35
N ASN A 312 9.52 5.38 9.17
CA ASN A 312 10.33 4.50 10.02
C ASN A 312 10.60 5.10 11.42
N PRO A 313 9.64 4.97 12.36
CA PRO A 313 9.75 5.53 13.72
C PRO A 313 10.79 4.82 14.61
N ASP A 314 11.19 3.60 14.27
CA ASP A 314 12.20 2.83 15.03
C ASP A 314 13.63 3.01 14.50
N SER A 315 13.80 3.84 13.46
CA SER A 315 15.10 4.11 12.82
C SER A 315 16.12 4.73 13.76
N ASP A 316 17.41 4.54 13.47
CA ASP A 316 18.49 5.18 14.23
C ASP A 316 18.40 6.72 14.19
N PHE A 317 17.87 7.28 13.10
CA PHE A 317 17.57 8.71 12.98
C PHE A 317 16.42 9.16 13.90
N ALA A 318 15.38 8.35 14.05
CA ALA A 318 14.28 8.62 14.96
C ALA A 318 14.74 8.58 16.43
N ARG A 319 15.49 7.54 16.81
CA ARG A 319 16.12 7.44 18.13
C ARG A 319 17.04 8.62 18.43
N PHE A 320 17.89 8.99 17.47
CA PHE A 320 18.72 10.19 17.54
C PHE A 320 17.89 11.46 17.72
N CYS A 321 16.82 11.67 16.95
CA CYS A 321 15.94 12.82 17.12
C CYS A 321 15.38 12.89 18.54
N GLY A 322 14.92 11.75 19.10
CA GLY A 322 14.42 11.69 20.46
C GLY A 322 15.48 12.03 21.51
N GLU A 323 16.63 11.36 21.47
CA GLU A 323 17.76 11.63 22.38
C GLU A 323 18.21 13.10 22.33
N LYS A 324 18.34 13.67 21.13
CA LYS A 324 18.76 15.06 20.95
C LYS A 324 17.70 16.06 21.36
N TYR A 325 16.41 15.78 21.17
CA TYR A 325 15.35 16.66 21.64
C TYR A 325 15.41 16.81 23.15
N LEU A 326 15.50 15.68 23.87
CA LEU A 326 15.56 15.64 25.34
C LEU A 326 16.81 16.31 25.93
N LEU A 327 17.89 16.46 25.14
CA LEU A 327 19.13 17.16 25.49
C LEU A 327 19.10 18.66 25.16
N VAL A 328 18.52 19.04 24.01
CA VAL A 328 18.42 20.43 23.55
C VAL A 328 17.32 21.18 24.29
N VAL A 329 16.16 20.55 24.51
CA VAL A 329 15.02 21.16 25.18
C VAL A 329 14.90 20.57 26.58
N HIS A 330 15.21 21.41 27.57
CA HIS A 330 15.15 21.04 28.98
C HIS A 330 13.68 20.96 29.45
N PRO A 331 13.29 20.11 30.42
CA PRO A 331 11.92 20.08 30.95
C PRO A 331 11.40 21.47 31.38
N MET A 332 12.28 22.28 31.98
CA MET A 332 11.95 23.66 32.35
C MET A 332 11.67 24.54 31.11
N MET A 333 12.38 24.34 30.00
CA MET A 333 12.08 25.06 28.76
C MET A 333 10.69 24.68 28.23
N GLU A 334 10.36 23.39 28.14
CA GLU A 334 9.03 22.95 27.67
C GLU A 334 7.90 23.49 28.56
N SER A 335 8.04 23.39 29.88
CA SER A 335 7.06 23.91 30.84
C SER A 335 6.82 25.41 30.68
N TRP A 336 7.87 26.20 30.42
CA TRP A 336 7.73 27.65 30.19
C TRP A 336 7.24 28.00 28.78
N PHE A 337 7.56 27.21 27.75
CA PHE A 337 7.20 27.49 26.36
C PHE A 337 5.78 27.04 26.01
N PHE A 338 5.33 25.93 26.60
CA PHE A 338 4.07 25.26 26.25
C PHE A 338 3.09 25.14 27.42
N GLY A 339 3.55 25.29 28.67
CA GLY A 339 2.73 25.09 29.88
C GLY A 339 2.54 23.63 30.29
N HIS A 340 3.08 22.68 29.51
CA HIS A 340 2.96 21.24 29.70
C HIS A 340 4.22 20.50 29.20
N LEU A 341 4.31 19.19 29.46
CA LEU A 341 5.46 18.34 29.09
C LEU A 341 5.11 17.30 28.02
N ASP A 342 3.99 17.45 27.33
CA ASP A 342 3.46 16.47 26.37
C ASP A 342 4.45 16.15 25.23
N HIS A 343 5.23 17.15 24.78
CA HIS A 343 6.32 16.90 23.83
C HIS A 343 7.35 15.91 24.41
N ARG A 344 7.87 16.18 25.61
CA ARG A 344 8.76 15.27 26.34
C ARG A 344 8.18 13.88 26.52
N THR A 345 6.93 13.79 26.98
CA THR A 345 6.24 12.51 27.23
C THR A 345 6.12 11.70 25.93
N LEU A 346 5.75 12.36 24.84
CA LEU A 346 5.64 11.72 23.52
C LEU A 346 7.02 11.24 23.03
N VAL A 347 8.07 12.06 23.17
CA VAL A 347 9.46 11.70 22.80
C VAL A 347 10.00 10.56 23.65
N LEU A 348 9.71 10.54 24.95
CA LEU A 348 10.07 9.43 25.85
C LEU A 348 9.33 8.12 25.49
N SER A 349 8.15 8.21 24.85
CA SER A 349 7.42 7.05 24.31
C SER A 349 7.92 6.59 22.92
N GLY A 350 9.03 7.14 22.42
CA GLY A 350 9.57 6.83 21.08
C GLY A 350 8.81 7.50 19.93
N LYS A 351 7.93 8.45 20.22
CA LYS A 351 7.08 9.13 19.22
C LYS A 351 7.50 10.59 19.02
N HIS A 352 7.19 11.14 17.85
CA HIS A 352 7.65 12.47 17.47
C HIS A 352 6.49 13.49 17.38
N PRO A 353 6.54 14.62 18.11
CA PRO A 353 5.52 15.66 18.05
C PRO A 353 5.31 16.24 16.65
N ARG A 354 4.05 16.32 16.22
CA ARG A 354 3.65 16.97 14.96
C ARG A 354 3.39 18.47 15.15
N THR A 355 4.34 19.19 15.74
CA THR A 355 4.24 20.64 15.98
C THR A 355 5.29 21.40 15.21
N SER A 356 5.00 22.65 14.81
CA SER A 356 5.91 23.47 13.99
C SER A 356 7.27 23.68 14.65
N PHE A 357 7.33 23.75 15.99
CA PHE A 357 8.59 23.81 16.73
C PHE A 357 9.40 22.51 16.58
N TYR A 358 8.76 21.35 16.72
CA TYR A 358 9.42 20.06 16.56
C TYR A 358 9.83 19.81 15.10
N GLN A 359 9.06 20.27 14.10
CA GLN A 359 9.45 20.21 12.69
C GLN A 359 10.74 21.00 12.39
N ILE A 360 10.91 22.19 12.97
CA ILE A 360 12.15 22.98 12.81
C ILE A 360 13.31 22.27 13.52
N PHE A 361 13.07 21.70 14.71
CA PHE A 361 14.05 20.86 15.40
C PHE A 361 14.46 19.64 14.55
N ALA A 362 13.50 18.90 13.97
CA ALA A 362 13.76 17.73 13.15
C ALA A 362 14.56 18.09 11.89
N ARG A 363 14.31 19.25 11.27
CA ARG A 363 15.14 19.77 10.16
C ARG A 363 16.58 20.04 10.58
N MET A 364 16.81 20.59 11.76
CA MET A 364 18.17 20.73 12.31
C MET A 364 18.80 19.37 12.62
N ALA A 365 18.07 18.46 13.28
CA ALA A 365 18.53 17.13 13.61
C ALA A 365 18.97 16.34 12.35
N MET A 366 18.16 16.40 11.28
CA MET A 366 18.48 15.82 9.98
C MET A 366 19.81 16.33 9.41
N ARG A 367 20.08 17.64 9.44
CA ARG A 367 21.34 18.20 8.91
C ARG A 367 22.55 17.80 9.77
N VAL A 368 22.40 17.76 11.09
CA VAL A 368 23.48 17.29 12.00
C VAL A 368 23.75 15.79 11.80
N TRP A 369 22.70 14.97 11.66
CA TRP A 369 22.80 13.54 11.37
C TRP A 369 23.53 13.30 10.04
N VAL A 370 23.08 13.94 8.97
CA VAL A 370 23.70 13.82 7.64
C VAL A 370 25.17 14.25 7.66
N LEU A 371 25.50 15.40 8.26
CA LEU A 371 26.89 15.84 8.43
C LEU A 371 27.75 14.79 9.12
N HIS A 372 27.25 14.22 10.22
CA HIS A 372 27.99 13.31 11.07
C HIS A 372 28.15 11.90 10.45
N GLY A 373 27.22 11.45 9.62
CA GLY A 373 27.35 10.21 8.84
C GLY A 373 28.26 10.33 7.60
N ILE A 374 28.35 11.52 6.98
CA ILE A 374 29.21 11.74 5.81
C ILE A 374 30.70 11.69 6.17
N ALA A 375 31.13 12.31 7.29
CA ALA A 375 32.54 12.32 7.71
C ALA A 375 33.24 10.93 7.66
N PRO A 376 32.76 9.91 8.39
CA PRO A 376 33.36 8.56 8.38
C PRO A 376 33.16 7.80 7.07
N SER A 377 32.29 8.29 6.17
CA SER A 377 32.09 7.73 4.83
C SER A 377 33.10 8.27 3.80
N ILE A 378 33.77 9.38 4.10
CA ILE A 378 34.87 9.96 3.30
C ILE A 378 36.22 9.49 3.83
N ASP A 379 36.41 9.51 5.16
CA ASP A 379 37.61 9.04 5.85
C ASP A 379 37.21 8.34 7.15
N SER A 380 37.54 7.06 7.29
CA SER A 380 37.25 6.29 8.51
C SER A 380 37.94 6.85 9.76
N GLU A 381 39.04 7.58 9.61
CA GLU A 381 39.79 8.25 10.69
C GLU A 381 39.33 9.69 10.97
N ALA A 382 38.21 10.12 10.36
CA ALA A 382 37.66 11.45 10.56
C ALA A 382 37.41 11.74 12.05
N LYS A 383 37.77 12.96 12.49
CA LYS A 383 37.74 13.38 13.90
C LYS A 383 37.03 14.71 14.05
N ILE A 384 36.04 14.76 14.94
CA ILE A 384 35.42 15.99 15.42
C ILE A 384 36.31 16.60 16.52
N PHE A 385 36.53 17.91 16.49
CA PHE A 385 37.30 18.62 17.52
C PHE A 385 36.54 19.84 18.04
N ALA A 386 36.74 20.13 19.32
CA ALA A 386 36.16 21.28 20.00
C ALA A 386 37.25 22.24 20.45
N VAL A 387 37.03 23.54 20.24
CA VAL A 387 37.95 24.59 20.71
C VAL A 387 37.60 24.97 22.15
N LYS A 388 38.61 25.02 23.03
CA LYS A 388 38.43 25.43 24.43
C LYS A 388 38.38 26.95 24.56
N ARG A 389 37.57 27.45 25.50
CA ARG A 389 37.65 28.84 25.98
C ARG A 389 39.09 29.15 26.42
N GLY A 390 39.54 30.37 26.16
CA GLY A 390 40.88 30.84 26.50
C GLY A 390 41.97 30.47 25.49
N SER A 391 41.68 29.67 24.46
CA SER A 391 42.62 29.40 23.38
C SER A 391 42.93 30.68 22.59
N LYS A 392 44.17 30.84 22.13
CA LYS A 392 44.47 31.84 21.09
C LYS A 392 43.72 31.50 19.81
N PHE A 393 43.20 32.51 19.12
CA PHE A 393 42.62 32.33 17.79
C PHE A 393 43.68 31.83 16.80
N SER A 394 43.25 31.05 15.79
CA SER A 394 44.11 30.57 14.71
C SER A 394 43.26 30.27 13.48
N ASP A 395 43.44 31.06 12.42
CA ASP A 395 42.69 30.99 11.16
C ASP A 395 42.86 29.66 10.39
N ALA A 396 43.92 28.91 10.68
CA ALA A 396 44.22 27.60 10.13
C ALA A 396 43.18 26.52 10.50
N TYR A 397 42.56 26.61 11.69
CA TYR A 397 41.56 25.63 12.15
C TYR A 397 40.33 26.25 12.85
N MET A 398 40.28 27.57 12.97
CA MET A 398 39.16 28.33 13.53
C MET A 398 38.63 29.37 12.55
N GLU A 399 37.34 29.69 12.69
CA GLU A 399 36.65 30.72 11.92
C GLU A 399 35.83 31.59 12.87
N SER A 400 35.99 32.91 12.82
CA SER A 400 35.19 33.81 13.66
C SER A 400 33.75 33.90 13.15
N VAL A 401 32.76 33.84 14.05
CA VAL A 401 31.35 34.10 13.71
C VAL A 401 31.02 35.60 13.54
N GLU A 402 31.98 36.49 13.84
CA GLU A 402 31.90 37.91 13.51
C GLU A 402 32.35 38.16 12.06
N GLU A 403 31.52 37.77 11.08
CA GLU A 403 31.73 38.07 9.65
C GLU A 403 31.46 39.55 9.31
N ASP A 404 32.38 40.43 9.70
CA ASP A 404 32.56 41.75 9.07
C ASP A 404 33.91 41.69 8.31
N GLY A 405 33.87 41.57 6.98
CA GLY A 405 34.98 41.19 6.07
C GLY A 405 36.16 42.16 5.92
N LYS A 406 36.57 42.83 7.00
CA LYS A 406 37.75 43.72 7.09
C LYS A 406 38.62 43.45 8.34
N GLY A 407 38.29 42.45 9.16
CA GLY A 407 38.89 42.26 10.49
C GLY A 407 40.00 41.20 10.65
N ALA A 408 40.33 40.42 9.61
CA ALA A 408 41.20 39.24 9.76
C ALA A 408 42.58 39.56 10.39
N ALA A 409 43.22 40.66 9.97
CA ALA A 409 44.52 41.09 10.49
C ALA A 409 44.49 41.65 11.93
N VAL A 410 43.32 41.78 12.56
CA VAL A 410 43.13 42.32 13.93
C VAL A 410 42.73 41.22 14.92
N LEU A 411 42.51 39.99 14.46
CA LEU A 411 42.12 38.83 15.28
C LEU A 411 43.29 37.90 15.64
N ASP A 412 44.50 38.16 15.14
CA ASP A 412 45.68 37.29 15.36
C ASP A 412 46.14 37.24 16.83
N GLU A 413 45.77 38.26 17.63
CA GLU A 413 45.94 38.30 19.09
C GLU A 413 44.63 38.04 19.86
N GLY A 414 43.54 37.70 19.17
CA GLY A 414 42.23 37.45 19.77
C GLY A 414 42.17 36.17 20.59
N GLN A 415 41.36 36.17 21.65
CA GLN A 415 41.13 35.00 22.51
C GLN A 415 39.74 34.42 22.29
N VAL A 416 39.64 33.09 22.18
CA VAL A 416 38.36 32.40 22.02
C VAL A 416 37.58 32.44 23.32
N GLU A 417 36.40 33.04 23.30
CA GLU A 417 35.46 33.03 24.42
C GLU A 417 34.69 31.70 24.47
N PHE A 418 34.14 31.26 23.34
CA PHE A 418 33.43 29.98 23.25
C PHE A 418 33.34 29.46 21.81
N MET A 419 33.13 28.15 21.68
CA MET A 419 32.90 27.46 20.42
C MET A 419 31.40 27.50 20.07
N VAL A 420 31.07 27.98 18.87
CA VAL A 420 29.71 28.00 18.31
C VAL A 420 29.42 26.75 17.50
N MET A 421 30.39 26.23 16.74
CA MET A 421 30.29 24.99 15.97
C MET A 421 31.61 24.20 16.08
N PRO A 422 31.59 22.88 16.36
CA PRO A 422 32.81 22.07 16.36
C PRO A 422 33.43 21.99 14.97
N GLY A 423 34.75 21.85 14.93
CA GLY A 423 35.49 21.62 13.69
C GLY A 423 35.64 20.13 13.39
N PHE A 424 36.06 19.82 12.17
CA PHE A 424 36.27 18.44 11.72
C PHE A 424 37.62 18.31 11.01
N ARG A 425 38.30 17.19 11.23
CA ARG A 425 39.45 16.74 10.44
C ARG A 425 39.01 15.53 9.62
N ILE A 426 39.21 15.58 8.32
CA ILE A 426 38.89 14.51 7.36
C ILE A 426 40.13 14.34 6.48
N GLY A 427 40.90 13.28 6.76
CA GLY A 427 42.24 13.08 6.26
C GLY A 427 43.16 14.26 6.60
N GLU A 428 43.64 14.92 5.54
CA GLU A 428 44.47 16.12 5.61
C GLU A 428 43.66 17.42 5.65
N THR A 429 42.36 17.40 5.30
CA THR A 429 41.52 18.60 5.28
C THR A 429 40.98 18.91 6.68
N ILE A 430 41.12 20.18 7.08
CA ILE A 430 40.51 20.75 8.28
C ILE A 430 39.31 21.61 7.88
N VAL A 431 38.12 21.25 8.37
CA VAL A 431 36.94 22.11 8.36
C VAL A 431 36.90 22.87 9.68
N ARG A 432 37.03 24.20 9.57
CA ARG A 432 37.32 25.09 10.70
C ARG A 432 36.17 25.15 11.70
N SER A 433 36.51 25.11 12.98
CA SER A 433 35.54 25.30 14.07
C SER A 433 35.08 26.75 14.11
N ARG A 434 33.77 26.99 14.13
CA ARG A 434 33.23 28.35 14.26
C ARG A 434 33.27 28.77 15.72
N VAL A 435 33.94 29.89 16.01
CA VAL A 435 34.23 30.37 17.37
C VAL A 435 33.79 31.82 17.54
N TYR A 436 33.42 32.18 18.77
CA TYR A 436 33.27 33.56 19.18
C TYR A 436 34.58 34.04 19.82
N VAL A 437 35.14 35.13 19.29
CA VAL A 437 36.46 35.66 19.66
C VAL A 437 36.27 37.04 20.27
N SER A 438 36.84 37.29 21.44
CA SER A 438 36.92 38.65 21.99
C SER A 438 38.12 39.38 21.39
N LYS A 439 37.93 40.68 21.11
CA LYS A 439 39.03 41.54 20.68
C LYS A 439 40.04 41.70 21.83
N PRO A 440 41.35 41.78 21.54
CA PRO A 440 42.33 42.09 22.58
C PRO A 440 41.94 43.39 23.30
N LYS A 441 42.10 43.40 24.63
CA LYS A 441 41.97 44.62 25.42
C LYS A 441 43.16 45.51 25.10
N MET A 442 42.91 46.62 24.40
CA MET A 442 43.85 47.75 24.27
C MET A 442 43.99 48.48 25.61
#